data_AF-A0A2G9LLE9-F1
#
_entry.id   AF-A0A2G9LLE9-F1
#
_cell.length_a   1.000
_cell.length_b   1.000
_cell.length_c   1.000
_cell.angle_alpha   90.00
_cell.angle_beta   90.00
_cell.angle_gamma   90.00
#
_symmetry.space_group_name_H-M   'P 1'
#
loop_
_entity.id
_entity.type
_entity.pdbx_description
1 polymer ?
#
loop_
_entity_poly.entity_id
_entity_poly.type
_entity_poly.pdbx_seq_one_letter_code
_entity_poly.pdbx_strand_id
1 'polypeptide(L)' 'MAGMEFEFFVNTDMGRYKGQYITLVGDKIAASRGNAKVVWNEAKKKTGKAPTIAKIPQDDALVLYNLFKYN' A
#
# COMPACT_ATOMS: atom_id res chain seq x y z
N MET A 1 7.18 -11.50 11.36
CA MET A 1 5.86 -11.71 10.73
C MET A 1 5.53 -10.45 9.97
N ALA A 2 5.16 -10.54 8.70
CA ALA A 2 4.68 -9.36 7.99
C ALA A 2 3.31 -8.94 8.55
N GLY A 3 3.02 -7.65 8.56
CA GLY A 3 1.71 -7.15 9.02
C GLY A 3 0.60 -7.53 8.05
N MET A 4 -0.63 -7.63 8.55
CA MET A 4 -1.84 -7.94 7.74
C MET A 4 -1.94 -7.11 6.46
N GLU A 5 -1.60 -5.82 6.52
CA GLU A 5 -1.64 -4.91 5.38
C GLU A 5 -0.59 -5.24 4.32
N PHE A 6 0.59 -5.73 4.72
CA PHE A 6 1.60 -6.20 3.78
C PHE A 6 1.15 -7.48 3.08
N GLU A 7 0.62 -8.45 3.84
CA GLU A 7 0.09 -9.70 3.29
C GLU A 7 -1.06 -9.43 2.31
N PHE A 8 -1.97 -8.51 2.65
CA PHE A 8 -3.02 -8.09 1.74
C PHE A 8 -2.46 -7.42 0.48
N PHE A 9 -1.44 -6.55 0.63
CA PHE A 9 -0.83 -5.85 -0.50
C PHE A 9 -0.18 -6.80 -1.51
N VAL A 10 0.60 -7.78 -1.04
CA VAL A 10 1.32 -8.72 -1.94
C VAL A 10 0.39 -9.71 -2.62
N ASN A 11 -0.76 -10.03 -2.02
CA ASN A 11 -1.70 -11.02 -2.54
C ASN A 11 -2.88 -10.42 -3.33
N THR A 12 -2.93 -9.10 -3.51
CA THR A 12 -4.03 -8.40 -4.19
C THR A 12 -3.56 -7.81 -5.51
N ASP A 13 -4.35 -7.97 -6.58
CA ASP A 13 -4.10 -7.28 -7.84
C ASP A 13 -4.30 -5.76 -7.70
N MET A 14 -3.21 -5.00 -7.87
CA MET A 14 -3.17 -3.54 -7.77
C MET A 14 -3.24 -2.83 -9.12
N GLY A 15 -3.47 -3.55 -10.23
CA GLY A 15 -3.44 -3.00 -11.59
C GLY A 15 -4.32 -1.78 -11.79
N ARG A 16 -5.51 -1.74 -11.16
CA ARG A 16 -6.43 -0.59 -11.22
C ARG A 16 -5.92 0.69 -10.54
N TYR A 17 -4.84 0.59 -9.77
CA TYR A 17 -4.25 1.69 -9.01
C TYR A 17 -2.89 2.13 -9.54
N LYS A 18 -2.45 1.61 -10.71
CA LYS A 18 -1.20 2.03 -11.36
C LYS A 18 -1.08 3.56 -11.37
N GLY A 19 0.10 4.05 -10.98
CA GLY A 19 0.37 5.48 -10.88
C GLY A 19 -0.22 6.19 -9.66
N GLN A 20 -1.06 5.54 -8.84
CA GLN A 20 -1.68 6.16 -7.66
C GLN A 20 -0.95 5.82 -6.36
N TYR A 21 -1.17 6.64 -5.34
CA TYR A 21 -1.01 6.24 -3.95
C TYR A 21 -2.29 5.55 -3.49
N ILE A 22 -2.13 4.46 -2.76
CA ILE A 22 -3.22 3.76 -2.07
C ILE A 22 -3.00 3.82 -0.56
N THR A 23 -4.10 3.66 0.18
CA THR A 23 -4.06 3.50 1.63
C THR A 23 -4.72 2.21 2.05
N LEU A 24 -4.13 1.53 3.02
CA LEU A 24 -4.57 0.25 3.57
C LEU A 24 -4.96 0.44 5.02
N VAL A 25 -6.05 -0.23 5.42
CA VAL A 25 -6.48 -0.33 6.82
C VAL A 25 -6.94 -1.76 7.05
N GLY A 26 -6.05 -2.61 7.54
CA GLY A 26 -6.27 -4.07 7.59
C GLY A 26 -6.21 -4.70 6.19
N ASP A 27 -7.27 -5.39 5.80
CA ASP A 27 -7.40 -6.16 4.56
C ASP A 27 -8.18 -5.42 3.45
N LYS A 28 -8.15 -4.08 3.48
CA LYS A 28 -8.89 -3.26 2.53
C LYS A 28 -8.16 -1.99 2.13
N ILE A 29 -8.44 -1.57 0.91
CA ILE A 29 -8.02 -0.27 0.38
C ILE A 29 -9.03 0.78 0.82
N ALA A 30 -8.59 1.71 1.66
CA ALA A 30 -9.45 2.74 2.24
C ALA A 30 -9.69 3.91 1.26
N ALA A 31 -8.66 4.31 0.50
CA ALA A 31 -8.68 5.36 -0.51
C ALA A 31 -7.51 5.24 -1.52
N SER A 32 -7.64 5.86 -2.70
CA SER A 32 -6.56 5.99 -3.70
C SER A 32 -6.58 7.34 -4.43
N ARG A 33 -5.42 8.01 -4.57
CA ARG A 33 -5.26 9.32 -5.26
C ARG A 33 -3.85 9.49 -5.81
N GLY A 34 -3.64 10.48 -6.68
CA GLY A 34 -2.30 10.87 -7.16
C GLY A 34 -1.41 11.58 -6.11
N ASN A 35 -1.95 11.97 -4.96
CA ASN A 35 -1.21 12.70 -3.92
C ASN A 35 -1.26 11.96 -2.57
N ALA A 36 -0.07 11.71 -2.00
CA ALA A 36 0.09 10.96 -0.75
C ALA A 36 -0.62 11.60 0.46
N LYS A 37 -0.52 12.94 0.60
CA LYS A 37 -1.13 13.67 1.72
C LYS A 37 -2.65 13.66 1.63
N VAL A 38 -3.19 13.80 0.41
CA VAL A 38 -4.65 13.77 0.19
C VAL A 38 -5.20 12.40 0.53
N VAL A 39 -4.62 11.32 -0.01
CA VAL A 39 -5.13 9.96 0.20
C VAL A 39 -5.05 9.55 1.68
N TRP A 40 -3.96 9.91 2.37
CA TRP A 40 -3.79 9.58 3.78
C TRP A 40 -4.83 10.27 4.66
N ASN A 41 -5.04 11.56 4.45
CA ASN A 41 -6.04 12.33 5.20
C ASN A 41 -7.46 11.85 4.93
N GLU A 42 -7.78 11.51 3.67
CA GLU A 42 -9.07 10.95 3.28
C GLU A 42 -9.34 9.63 4.01
N ALA A 43 -8.38 8.70 4.00
CA ALA A 43 -8.50 7.41 4.68
C ALA A 43 -8.58 7.54 6.20
N LYS A 44 -7.80 8.44 6.82
CA LYS A 44 -7.88 8.71 8.25
C LYS A 44 -9.24 9.25 8.65
N LYS A 45 -9.79 10.21 7.89
CA LYS A 45 -11.14 10.76 8.13
C LYS A 45 -12.22 9.68 7.99
N LYS A 46 -12.11 8.81 6.98
CA LYS A 46 -13.10 7.77 6.69
C LYS A 46 -13.10 6.61 7.69
N THR A 47 -11.93 6.25 8.20
CA THR A 47 -11.77 5.04 9.01
C THR A 47 -11.54 5.31 10.50
N GLY A 48 -11.16 6.53 10.87
CA GLY A 48 -10.74 6.89 12.22
C GLY A 48 -9.39 6.29 12.65
N LYS A 49 -8.75 5.48 11.80
CA LYS A 49 -7.48 4.79 12.06
C LYS A 49 -6.34 5.46 11.29
N ALA A 50 -5.11 5.24 11.74
CA ALA A 50 -3.93 5.62 10.97
C ALA A 50 -3.72 4.58 9.85
N PRO A 51 -3.83 4.97 8.56
CA PRO A 51 -3.67 4.03 7.46
C PRO A 51 -2.19 3.86 7.09
N THR A 52 -1.86 2.67 6.58
CA THR A 52 -0.62 2.43 5.84
C THR A 52 -0.75 2.99 4.42
N ILE A 53 0.31 3.56 3.86
CA ILE A 53 0.32 4.14 2.52
C ILE A 53 1.33 3.41 1.63
N ALA A 54 0.95 3.16 0.37
CA ALA A 54 1.83 2.58 -0.64
C ALA A 54 1.70 3.35 -1.95
N LYS A 55 2.83 3.50 -2.68
CA LYS A 55 2.83 4.01 -4.05
C LYS A 55 2.80 2.84 -5.01
N ILE A 56 1.81 2.81 -5.88
CA ILE A 56 1.77 1.84 -6.97
C ILE A 56 2.56 2.44 -8.14
N PRO A 57 3.55 1.71 -8.68
CA PRO A 57 4.28 2.17 -9.85
C PRO A 57 3.35 2.23 -11.07
N GLN A 58 3.72 3.05 -12.05
CA GLN A 58 2.97 3.15 -13.31
C GLN A 58 3.14 1.87 -14.13
N ASP A 59 4.39 1.41 -14.20
CA ASP A 59 4.82 0.22 -14.91
C ASP A 59 5.36 -0.82 -13.92
N ASP A 60 5.82 -1.95 -14.44
CA ASP A 60 6.32 -3.04 -13.61
C ASP A 60 7.56 -2.61 -12.83
N ALA A 61 7.57 -2.91 -11.53
CA ALA A 61 8.70 -2.63 -10.65
C ALA A 61 9.32 -3.95 -10.17
N LEU A 62 10.62 -4.12 -10.43
CA LEU A 62 11.41 -5.22 -9.86
C LEU A 62 11.80 -4.84 -8.43
N VAL A 63 11.38 -5.65 -7.45
CA VAL A 63 11.78 -5.49 -6.05
C VAL A 63 12.92 -6.45 -5.72
N LEU A 64 14.11 -5.85 -5.57
CA LEU A 64 15.36 -6.43 -5.09
C LEU A 64 15.31 -6.98 -3.65
N TYR A 65 14.72 -8.13 -3.32
CA TYR A 65 14.76 -8.63 -1.93
C TYR A 65 16.03 -9.44 -1.66
N ASN A 66 16.96 -8.90 -0.86
CA ASN A 66 18.20 -9.56 -0.52
C ASN A 66 18.05 -10.38 0.78
N LEU A 67 18.02 -11.70 0.66
CA LEU A 67 17.89 -12.69 1.75
C LEU A 67 19.26 -13.07 2.34
N PHE A 68 20.15 -12.12 2.62
CA PHE A 68 21.33 -12.45 3.44
C PHE A 68 20.91 -12.51 4.91
N LYS A 69 20.43 -13.69 5.32
CA LYS A 69 20.53 -14.11 6.72
C LYS A 69 22.01 -14.31 7.01
N TYR A 70 22.56 -13.47 7.88
CA TYR A 70 23.84 -13.77 8.52
C TYR A 70 23.67 -15.07 9.31
N ASN A 71 24.43 -16.09 8.89
CA ASN A 71 24.67 -17.32 9.66
C ASN A 71 25.50 -16.99 10.91
#